data_AF-A0A944TCN8-F1
#
_entry.id   AF-A0A944TCN8-F1
#
_cell.length_a   1.000
_cell.length_b   1.000
_cell.length_c   1.000
_cell.angle_alpha   90.00
_cell.angle_beta   90.00
_cell.angle_gamma   90.00
#
_symmetry.space_group_name_H-M   'P 1'
#
loop_
_entity.id
_entity.type
_entity.pdbx_description
1 polymer ?
#
loop_
_entity_poly.entity_id
_entity_poly.type
_entity_poly.pdbx_seq_one_letter_code
_entity_poly.pdbx_strand_id
1 'polypeptide(L)' 'MRYSVHYEGADKNWVVTDAANCHQVMGIHGTKSEAYKHAFAEHERWRKHDPDANHLARIRTMLPRTLVAH' A
#
# COMPACT_ATOMS: atom_id res chain seq x y z
N MET A 1 -3.37 -5.74 0.15
CA MET A 1 -2.67 -4.46 0.43
C MET A 1 -2.14 -4.52 1.84
N ARG A 2 -0.88 -4.10 2.07
CA ARG A 2 -0.22 -4.15 3.38
C ARG A 2 -0.73 -3.07 4.35
N TYR A 3 -1.01 -1.88 3.84
CA TYR A 3 -1.54 -0.77 4.62
C TYR A 3 -3.06 -0.72 4.53
N SER A 4 -3.72 -0.50 5.67
CA SER A 4 -5.17 -0.36 5.75
C SER A 4 -5.56 1.01 6.31
N VAL A 5 -6.70 1.54 5.84
CA VAL A 5 -7.26 2.82 6.29
C VAL A 5 -8.60 2.53 6.93
N HIS A 6 -8.80 2.95 8.17
CA HIS A 6 -10.08 2.83 8.86
C HIS A 6 -10.44 4.13 9.59
N TYR A 7 -11.74 4.30 9.86
CA TYR A 7 -12.25 5.46 10.57
C TYR A 7 -12.46 5.10 12.04
N GLU A 8 -11.88 5.89 12.93
CA GLU A 8 -12.01 5.72 14.37
C GLU A 8 -13.05 6.72 14.90
N GLY A 9 -14.23 6.21 15.26
CA GLY A 9 -15.39 7.03 15.59
C GLY A 9 -15.27 7.80 16.91
N ALA A 10 -14.42 7.34 17.84
CA ALA A 10 -14.19 8.01 19.12
C ALA A 10 -13.50 9.36 18.93
N ASP A 11 -12.41 9.37 18.16
CA ASP A 11 -11.60 10.57 17.92
C ASP A 11 -11.92 11.28 16.61
N LYS A 12 -12.89 10.74 15.85
CA LYS A 12 -13.35 11.23 14.54
C LYS A 12 -12.23 11.34 13.51
N ASN A 13 -11.24 10.46 13.59
CA ASN A 13 -10.04 10.48 12.74
C ASN A 13 -9.98 9.28 11.79
N TRP A 14 -9.16 9.43 10.75
CA TRP A 14 -8.80 8.36 9.82
C TRP A 14 -7.42 7.82 10.17
N VAL A 15 -7.35 6.54 10.51
CA VAL A 15 -6.14 5.88 10.96
C VAL A 15 -5.60 4.98 9.85
N VAL A 16 -4.31 5.12 9.57
CA VAL A 16 -3.55 4.23 8.69
C VAL A 16 -2.83 3.22 9.55
N THR A 17 -2.96 1.93 9.24
CA THR A 17 -2.27 0.84 9.96
C THR A 17 -1.50 -0.06 9.01
N ASP A 18 -0.35 -0.58 9.46
CA ASP A 18 0.37 -1.65 8.78
C ASP A 18 -0.17 -3.02 9.24
N ALA A 19 -0.96 -3.66 8.38
CA ALA A 19 -1.54 -4.98 8.66
C ALA A 19 -0.48 -6.09 8.73
N ALA A 20 0.68 -5.90 8.11
CA ALA A 20 1.78 -6.86 8.19
C ALA A 20 2.59 -6.75 9.49
N ASN A 21 2.47 -5.62 10.21
CA ASN A 21 3.15 -5.40 11.49
C ASN A 21 2.16 -5.25 12.65
N CYS A 22 1.35 -6.28 12.89
CA CYS A 22 0.42 -6.35 14.01
C CYS A 22 -0.55 -5.15 14.10
N HIS A 23 -0.99 -4.59 12.96
CA HIS A 23 -1.85 -3.40 12.91
C HIS A 23 -1.23 -2.15 13.56
N GLN A 24 0.10 -2.00 13.49
CA GLN A 24 0.78 -0.81 13.98
C GLN A 24 0.19 0.46 13.31
N VAL A 25 -0.14 1.45 14.12
CA VAL A 25 -0.60 2.76 13.65
C VAL A 25 0.57 3.50 12.97
N MET A 26 0.38 3.81 11.70
CA MET A 26 1.33 4.54 10.86
C MET A 26 1.05 6.04 10.84
N GLY A 27 -0.21 6.45 11.03
CA GLY A 27 -0.59 7.85 11.07
C GLY A 27 -2.08 8.05 11.26
N ILE A 28 -2.43 9.22 11.80
CA ILE A 28 -3.79 9.64 12.10
C ILE A 28 -4.06 10.93 11.33
N HIS A 29 -5.19 11.00 10.63
CA HIS A 29 -5.52 12.11 9.74
C HIS A 29 -6.93 12.60 9.95
N GLY A 30 -7.16 13.91 9.76
CA GLY A 30 -8.50 14.49 9.86
C GLY A 30 -9.40 14.12 8.69
N THR A 31 -8.84 13.81 7.51
CA THR A 31 -9.62 13.48 6.32
C THR A 31 -9.28 12.11 5.73
N LYS A 32 -10.29 11.48 5.12
CA LYS A 32 -10.13 10.22 4.39
C LYS A 32 -9.07 10.34 3.30
N SER A 33 -9.06 11.46 2.57
CA SER A 33 -8.17 11.66 1.43
C SER A 33 -6.69 11.64 1.83
N GLU A 34 -6.36 12.24 2.97
CA GLU A 34 -4.98 12.31 3.48
C GLU A 34 -4.52 10.94 3.98
N ALA A 35 -5.40 10.21 4.67
CA ALA A 35 -5.11 8.85 5.10
C ALA A 35 -4.83 7.91 3.92
N TYR A 36 -5.63 7.99 2.84
CA TYR A 36 -5.37 7.20 1.63
C TYR A 36 -4.10 7.63 0.89
N LYS A 37 -3.80 8.93 0.81
CA LYS A 37 -2.54 9.43 0.25
C LYS A 37 -1.34 8.88 1.03
N HIS A 38 -1.40 8.90 2.36
CA HIS A 38 -0.35 8.36 3.21
C HIS A 38 -0.22 6.84 3.02
N ALA A 39 -1.32 6.08 3.09
CA ALA A 39 -1.31 4.63 2.88
C ALA A 39 -0.75 4.24 1.49
N PHE A 40 -1.07 5.00 0.44
CA PHE A 40 -0.54 4.77 -0.90
C PHE A 40 0.96 5.08 -0.99
N ALA A 41 1.40 6.21 -0.42
CA ALA A 41 2.82 6.58 -0.41
C ALA A 41 3.67 5.53 0.33
N GLU A 42 3.20 5.02 1.47
CA GLU A 42 3.87 3.95 2.21
C GLU A 42 3.86 2.64 1.42
N HIS A 43 2.76 2.32 0.75
CA HIS A 43 2.71 1.16 -0.15
C HIS A 43 3.73 1.28 -1.30
N GLU A 44 3.86 2.44 -1.93
CA GLU A 44 4.85 2.66 -2.99
C GLU A 44 6.30 2.62 -2.48
N ARG A 45 6.55 3.14 -1.28
CA ARG A 45 7.87 3.02 -0.63
C ARG A 45 8.21 1.56 -0.40
N TRP A 46 7.29 0.79 0.18
CA TRP A 46 7.52 -0.62 0.46
C TRP A 46 7.61 -1.47 -0.80
N ARG A 47 6.89 -1.13 -1.87
CA ARG A 47 6.95 -1.85 -3.16
C ARG A 47 8.38 -1.96 -3.71
N LYS A 48 9.26 -0.99 -3.44
CA LYS A 48 10.68 -1.06 -3.84
C LYS A 48 11.45 -2.16 -3.09
N HIS A 49 11.03 -2.46 -1.87
CA HIS A 49 11.65 -3.44 -0.97
C HIS A 49 10.90 -4.78 -0.95
N ASP A 50 9.75 -4.86 -1.63
CA ASP A 50 8.94 -6.07 -1.72
C ASP A 50 9.60 -7.10 -2.67
N PRO A 51 10.01 -8.28 -2.16
CA PRO A 51 10.64 -9.32 -2.97
C PRO A 51 9.74 -9.82 -4.10
N ASP A 52 8.42 -9.87 -3.87
CA ASP A 52 7.44 -10.38 -4.84
C ASP A 52 7.19 -9.34 -5.94
N ALA A 53 7.17 -8.05 -5.59
CA ALA A 53 7.08 -6.99 -6.58
C ALA A 53 8.31 -6.95 -7.50
N ASN A 54 9.50 -7.15 -6.93
CA ASN A 54 10.76 -7.24 -7.69
C ASN A 54 10.80 -8.50 -8.57
N HIS A 55 10.30 -9.63 -8.07
CA HIS A 55 10.18 -10.86 -8.83
C HIS A 55 9.21 -10.69 -10.02
N LEU A 56 8.04 -10.11 -9.79
CA LEU A 56 7.04 -9.82 -10.84
C LEU A 56 7.55 -8.83 -11.88
N ALA A 57 8.30 -7.80 -11.47
CA ALA A 57 8.93 -6.86 -12.40
C ALA A 57 9.97 -7.57 -13.29
N ARG A 58 10.77 -8.47 -12.71
CA ARG A 58 11.75 -9.27 -13.44
C ARG A 58 11.09 -10.24 -14.43
N ILE A 59 10.01 -10.91 -14.02
CA ILE A 59 9.21 -11.76 -14.93
C ILE A 59 8.64 -10.93 -16.08
N ARG A 60 8.09 -9.74 -15.81
CA ARG A 60 7.56 -8.84 -16.85
C ARG A 60 8.60 -8.39 -17.86
N THR A 61 9.86 -8.22 -17.45
CA THR A 61 10.96 -7.89 -18.38
C THR A 61 11.42 -9.09 -19.20
N MET A 62 11.20 -10.31 -18.72
CA MET A 62 11.58 -11.55 -19.42
C MET A 62 10.48 -12.08 -20.34
N LEU A 63 9.22 -11.70 -20.12
CA LEU A 63 8.11 -12.05 -21.00
C LEU A 63 8.16 -11.20 -22.28
N PRO A 64 8.18 -11.82 -23.48
CA PRO A 64 8.08 -11.07 -24.72
C PRO A 64 6.75 -10.31 -24.74
N ARG A 65 6.80 -9.04 -25.17
CA ARG A 65 5.65 -8.11 -25.24
C ARG A 65 4.47 -8.61 -26.11
N THR A 66 4.61 -9.76 -26.77
CA THR A 66 3.63 -10.38 -27.65
C THR A 66 2.58 -11.23 -26.92
N LEU A 67 2.73 -11.50 -25.62
CA LEU A 67 1.78 -12.32 -24.82
C LEU A 67 0.77 -11.50 -24.00
N VAL A 68 0.82 -10.16 -24.06
CA VAL A 68 -0.23 -9.33 -23.48
C VAL A 68 -1.34 -9.21 -24.52
N ALA A 69 -2.30 -10.15 -24.47
CA ALA A 69 -3.50 -10.06 -25.29
C ALA A 69 -4.22 -8.74 -25.02
N HIS A 70 -4.51 -8.03 -26.10
CA HIS A 70 -5.30 -6.79 -26.16
C HIS A 70 -6.73 -6.99 -25.65
#